data_AF-A0A5T1L2K8-F1
#
_entry.id   AF-A0A5T1L2K8-F1
#
_cell.length_a   1.000
_cell.length_b   1.000
_cell.length_c   1.000
_cell.angle_alpha   90.00
_cell.angle_beta   90.00
_cell.angle_gamma   90.00
#
_symmetry.space_group_name_H-M   'P 1'
#
loop_
_entity.id
_entity.type
_entity.pdbx_description
1 polymer ?
#
loop_
_entity_poly.entity_id
_entity_poly.type
_entity_poly.pdbx_seq_one_letter_code
_entity_poly.pdbx_strand_id
1 'polypeptide(L)'
;MLQSRLFMNLKGIGISFTPRYFFQTKLHKIFNEILKYNAKELEEIRTRVKYYNQINDFFTLTEREKIGKFPFKNTSYAFDAYEISKYFNDDFLWKKEFGDVKYF
;
A
#
# COMPACT_ATOMS: atom_id res chain seq x y z
N MET A 1 5.98 21.06 18.09
CA MET A 1 6.64 19.82 17.61
C MET A 1 6.40 18.60 18.50
N LEU A 2 6.57 18.68 19.84
CA LEU A 2 6.41 17.52 20.74
C LEU A 2 4.98 16.93 20.74
N GLN A 3 3.96 17.80 20.79
CA GLN A 3 2.55 17.39 20.73
C GLN A 3 2.17 16.73 19.40
N SER A 4 2.75 17.20 18.28
CA SER A 4 2.53 16.63 16.95
C SER A 4 3.10 15.21 16.83
N ARG A 5 4.27 14.96 17.41
CA ARG A 5 4.90 13.62 17.45
C ARG A 5 4.11 12.67 18.35
N LEU A 6 3.65 13.14 19.51
CA LEU A 6 2.82 12.35 20.42
C LEU A 6 1.50 11.93 19.75
N PHE A 7 0.84 12.87 19.06
CA PHE A 7 -0.38 12.59 18.31
C PHE A 7 -0.15 11.60 17.16
N MET A 8 0.94 11.74 16.41
CA MET A 8 1.29 10.78 15.35
C MET A 8 1.56 9.38 15.90
N ASN A 9 2.27 9.26 17.02
CA ASN A 9 2.52 7.98 17.67
C ASN A 9 1.23 7.35 18.20
N LEU A 10 0.36 8.11 18.87
CA LEU A 10 -0.93 7.64 19.36
C LEU A 10 -1.86 7.21 18.21
N LYS A 11 -1.87 7.96 17.11
CA LYS A 11 -2.61 7.59 15.89
C LYS A 11 -2.08 6.29 15.30
N GLY A 12 -0.76 6.13 15.23
CA GLY A 12 -0.11 4.88 14.77
C GLY A 12 -0.49 3.68 15.63
N ILE A 13 -0.51 3.84 16.95
CA ILE A 13 -0.95 2.81 17.91
C ILE A 13 -2.44 2.48 17.71
N GLY A 14 -3.32 3.47 17.62
CA GLY A 14 -4.75 3.21 17.39
C GLY A 14 -5.03 2.47 16.08
N ILE A 15 -4.25 2.77 15.04
CA ILE A 15 -4.33 2.10 13.74
C ILE A 15 -3.83 0.66 13.82
N SER A 16 -2.81 0.34 14.64
CA SER A 16 -2.33 -1.03 14.79
C SER A 16 -3.33 -1.95 15.50
N PHE A 17 -4.24 -1.39 16.29
CA PHE A 17 -5.35 -2.13 16.92
C PHE A 17 -6.61 -2.22 16.05
N THR A 18 -6.68 -1.49 14.93
CA THR A 18 -7.84 -1.55 14.03
C THR A 18 -7.75 -2.81 13.17
N PRO A 19 -8.77 -3.69 13.16
CA PRO A 19 -8.74 -4.90 12.34
C PRO A 19 -8.55 -4.60 10.85
N ARG A 20 -7.63 -5.33 10.19
CA ARG A 20 -7.30 -5.15 8.76
C ARG A 20 -8.50 -5.25 7.84
N TYR A 21 -9.49 -6.05 8.21
CA TYR A 21 -10.78 -6.17 7.54
C TYR A 21 -11.45 -4.81 7.23
N PHE A 22 -11.36 -3.83 8.15
CA PHE A 22 -11.93 -2.50 7.93
C PHE A 22 -11.19 -1.72 6.82
N PHE A 23 -9.86 -1.83 6.77
CA PHE A 23 -9.06 -1.19 5.73
C PHE A 23 -9.28 -1.86 4.38
N GLN A 24 -9.34 -3.19 4.34
CA GLN A 24 -9.67 -3.94 3.12
C GLN A 24 -11.06 -3.59 2.59
N THR A 25 -12.07 -3.49 3.47
CA THR A 25 -13.41 -3.01 3.11
C THR A 25 -13.38 -1.57 2.57
N LYS A 26 -12.56 -0.69 3.18
CA LYS A 26 -12.38 0.67 2.70
C LYS A 26 -11.72 0.71 1.32
N LEU A 27 -10.73 -0.15 1.06
CA LEU A 27 -10.11 -0.27 -0.27
C LEU A 27 -11.14 -0.66 -1.33
N HIS A 28 -11.99 -1.65 -1.05
CA HIS A 28 -13.08 -2.03 -1.95
C HIS A 28 -14.03 -0.86 -2.25
N LYS A 29 -14.39 -0.07 -1.23
CA LYS A 29 -15.21 1.13 -1.43
C LYS A 29 -14.50 2.15 -2.34
N ILE A 30 -13.22 2.43 -2.11
CA ILE A 30 -12.45 3.36 -2.94
C ILE A 30 -12.44 2.91 -4.40
N PHE A 31 -12.18 1.64 -4.67
CA PHE A 31 -12.23 1.11 -6.03
C PHE A 31 -13.62 1.28 -6.67
N ASN A 32 -14.68 0.93 -5.93
CA ASN A 32 -16.04 1.08 -6.43
C ASN A 32 -16.42 2.54 -6.70
N GLU A 33 -15.92 3.50 -5.91
CA GLU A 33 -16.12 4.94 -6.17
C GLU A 33 -15.36 5.40 -7.41
N ILE A 34 -14.11 4.96 -7.60
CA ILE A 34 -13.32 5.29 -8.80
C ILE A 34 -14.06 4.84 -10.06
N LEU A 35 -14.67 3.66 -10.04
CA LEU A 35 -15.40 3.11 -11.19
C LEU A 35 -16.69 3.88 -11.53
N LYS A 36 -17.15 4.79 -10.66
CA LYS A 36 -18.31 5.67 -10.94
C LYS A 36 -17.94 6.93 -11.70
N TYR A 37 -16.65 7.22 -11.87
CA TYR A 37 -16.20 8.41 -12.60
C TYR A 37 -16.57 8.32 -14.08
N ASN A 38 -16.58 9.47 -14.74
CA ASN A 38 -16.92 9.52 -16.16
C ASN A 38 -15.79 8.90 -17.02
N ALA A 39 -16.11 8.59 -18.29
CA ALA A 39 -15.17 7.92 -19.18
C ALA A 39 -13.84 8.68 -19.38
N LYS A 40 -13.86 10.01 -19.36
CA LYS A 40 -12.65 10.84 -19.51
C LYS A 40 -11.75 10.70 -18.28
N GLU A 41 -12.33 10.84 -17.08
CA GLU A 41 -11.60 10.70 -15.81
C GLU A 41 -11.02 9.29 -15.65
N LEU A 42 -11.78 8.27 -16.02
CA LEU A 42 -11.31 6.89 -16.01
C LEU A 42 -10.11 6.67 -16.94
N GLU A 43 -10.12 7.28 -18.14
CA GLU A 43 -8.99 7.16 -19.06
C GLU A 43 -7.75 7.93 -18.56
N GLU A 44 -7.94 9.07 -17.90
CA GLU A 44 -6.85 9.79 -17.23
C GLU A 44 -6.22 8.94 -16.11
N ILE A 45 -7.05 8.32 -15.26
CA ILE A 45 -6.58 7.39 -14.20
C ILE A 45 -5.83 6.22 -14.83
N ARG A 46 -6.41 5.59 -15.86
CA ARG A 46 -5.78 4.46 -16.57
C ARG A 46 -4.41 4.84 -17.14
N THR A 47 -4.31 6.02 -17.75
CA THR A 47 -3.05 6.55 -18.29
C THR A 47 -2.00 6.68 -17.19
N ARG A 48 -2.36 7.24 -16.04
CA ARG A 48 -1.45 7.37 -14.89
C ARG A 48 -1.05 6.01 -14.32
N VAL A 49 -2.00 5.07 -14.20
CA VAL A 49 -1.72 3.71 -13.74
C VAL A 49 -0.70 3.05 -14.65
N LYS A 50 -0.86 3.13 -15.98
CA LYS A 50 0.11 2.61 -16.95
C LYS A 50 1.48 3.29 -16.84
N TYR A 51 1.50 4.61 -16.64
CA TYR A 51 2.76 5.36 -16.51
C TYR A 51 3.58 4.91 -15.29
N TYR A 52 2.94 4.72 -14.13
CA TYR A 52 3.63 4.30 -12.90
C TYR A 52 3.85 2.79 -12.80
N ASN A 53 3.05 1.97 -13.48
CA ASN A 53 3.19 0.51 -13.48
C ASN A 53 3.72 0.04 -14.83
N GLN A 54 5.03 0.22 -15.04
CA GLN A 54 5.70 -0.19 -16.29
C GLN A 54 6.04 -1.68 -16.34
N ILE A 55 5.70 -2.44 -15.29
CA ILE A 55 5.88 -3.89 -15.25
C ILE A 55 4.86 -4.52 -16.20
N ASN A 56 5.26 -4.71 -17.46
CA ASN A 56 4.44 -5.27 -18.52
C ASN A 56 4.72 -6.75 -18.79
N ASP A 57 5.74 -7.31 -18.15
CA ASP A 57 6.18 -8.69 -18.34
C ASP A 57 5.83 -9.57 -17.14
N PHE A 58 5.61 -10.85 -17.40
CA PHE A 58 5.48 -11.84 -16.33
C PHE A 58 6.81 -11.98 -15.60
N PHE A 59 6.79 -11.80 -14.28
CA PHE A 59 7.95 -11.99 -13.43
C PHE A 59 7.65 -13.02 -12.35
N THR A 60 8.69 -13.74 -11.93
CA THR A 60 8.63 -14.59 -10.74
C THR A 60 9.35 -13.88 -9.60
N LEU A 61 8.67 -13.71 -8.47
CA LEU A 61 9.30 -13.19 -7.25
C LEU A 61 10.21 -14.28 -6.65
N THR A 62 11.52 -14.15 -6.83
CA THR A 62 12.54 -15.03 -6.24
C THR A 62 12.60 -14.90 -4.72
N GLU A 63 12.57 -13.68 -4.22
CA GLU A 63 12.43 -13.37 -2.79
C GLU A 63 11.06 -12.76 -2.55
N ARG A 64 10.23 -13.47 -1.77
CA ARG A 64 8.85 -13.08 -1.49
C ARG A 64 8.49 -13.35 -0.05
N GLU A 65 7.72 -12.44 0.53
CA GLU A 65 7.08 -12.65 1.82
C GLU A 65 5.59 -12.28 1.72
N LYS A 66 4.78 -12.87 2.60
CA LYS A 66 3.37 -12.50 2.72
C LYS A 66 3.26 -11.10 3.29
N ILE A 67 2.44 -10.25 2.69
CA ILE A 67 2.22 -8.89 3.20
C ILE A 67 1.64 -8.87 4.62
N GLY A 68 0.92 -9.93 5.00
CA GLY A 68 0.33 -10.06 6.33
C GLY A 68 1.26 -10.55 7.43
N LYS A 69 2.49 -10.97 7.08
CA LYS A 69 3.52 -11.23 8.08
C LYS A 69 4.07 -9.88 8.55
N PHE A 70 3.62 -9.41 9.70
CA PHE A 70 4.18 -8.24 10.38
C PHE A 70 5.66 -8.46 10.70
N PRO A 71 6.60 -7.76 10.04
CA PRO A 71 7.94 -7.65 10.56
C PRO A 71 7.93 -6.45 11.52
N PHE A 72 7.89 -6.70 12.83
CA PHE A 72 8.22 -5.68 13.84
C PHE A 72 9.71 -5.33 13.72
N LYS A 73 10.11 -4.70 12.60
CA LYS A 73 11.46 -4.20 12.38
C LYS A 73 11.46 -2.72 12.70
N ASN A 74 12.43 -2.31 13.52
CA ASN A 74 12.61 -0.92 13.95
C ASN A 74 13.21 -0.07 12.81
N THR A 75 12.52 0.00 11.68
CA THR A 75 12.91 0.80 10.52
C THR A 75 11.73 1.65 10.09
N SER A 76 11.95 2.91 9.71
CA SER A 76 10.88 3.79 9.20
C SER A 76 10.09 3.15 8.05
N TYR A 77 10.78 2.41 7.18
CA TYR A 77 10.17 1.65 6.09
C TYR A 77 9.16 0.60 6.55
N ALA A 78 9.26 0.06 7.76
CA ALA A 78 8.31 -0.91 8.27
C ALA A 78 6.94 -0.25 8.55
N PHE A 79 6.93 1.01 8.98
CA PHE A 79 5.70 1.76 9.20
C PHE A 79 5.01 2.10 7.88
N ASP A 80 5.75 2.61 6.89
CA ASP A 80 5.19 2.95 5.58
C ASP A 80 4.66 1.69 4.87
N ALA A 81 5.43 0.60 4.93
CA ALA A 81 5.04 -0.67 4.36
C ALA A 81 3.80 -1.26 5.07
N TYR A 82 3.66 -1.08 6.38
CA TYR A 82 2.45 -1.45 7.14
C TYR A 82 1.24 -0.59 6.76
N GLU A 83 1.41 0.73 6.66
CA GLU A 83 0.33 1.65 6.30
C GLU A 83 -0.29 1.30 4.94
N ILE A 84 0.52 0.80 4.02
CA ILE A 84 0.06 0.34 2.71
C ILE A 84 -0.52 -1.08 2.80
N SER A 85 0.22 -2.03 3.39
CA SER A 85 -0.15 -3.45 3.36
C SER A 85 -1.48 -3.76 4.05
N LYS A 86 -1.88 -2.97 5.05
CA LYS A 86 -3.14 -3.18 5.77
C LYS A 86 -4.40 -3.15 4.90
N TYR A 87 -4.34 -2.49 3.74
CA TYR A 87 -5.46 -2.40 2.79
C TYR A 87 -5.62 -3.64 1.89
N PHE A 88 -4.60 -4.49 1.78
CA PHE A 88 -4.57 -5.61 0.85
C PHE A 88 -4.75 -6.96 1.57
N ASN A 89 -5.05 -8.01 0.81
CA ASN A 89 -5.23 -9.38 1.31
C ASN A 89 -3.90 -9.96 1.83
N ASP A 90 -3.93 -10.54 3.02
CA ASP A 90 -2.78 -11.10 3.75
C ASP A 90 -1.98 -12.16 2.98
N ASP A 91 -2.63 -12.88 2.07
CA ASP A 91 -2.02 -13.91 1.23
C ASP A 91 -1.27 -13.34 0.03
N PHE A 92 -1.39 -12.04 -0.24
CA PHE A 92 -0.60 -11.41 -1.28
C PHE A 92 0.89 -11.45 -0.92
N LEU A 93 1.68 -11.61 -1.98
CA LEU A 93 3.12 -11.66 -1.92
C LEU A 93 3.68 -10.33 -2.38
N TRP A 94 4.71 -9.85 -1.69
CA TRP A 94 5.48 -8.69 -2.14
C TRP A 94 6.98 -8.98 -2.12
N LYS A 95 7.71 -8.18 -2.88
CA LYS A 95 9.16 -8.05 -2.82
C LYS A 95 9.46 -6.58 -2.60
N LYS A 96 10.18 -6.27 -1.53
CA LYS A 96 10.58 -4.90 -1.21
C LYS A 96 11.88 -4.61 -1.92
N GLU A 97 11.90 -3.58 -2.75
CA GLU A 97 13.11 -3.07 -3.36
C GLU A 97 13.47 -1.75 -2.69
N PHE A 98 14.71 -1.63 -2.25
CA PHE A 98 15.21 -0.44 -1.57
C PHE A 98 16.07 0.38 -2.53
N GLY A 99 15.78 1.67 -2.65
CA GLY A 99 16.45 2.60 -3.55
C GLY A 99 15.47 3.36 -4.43
N ASP A 100 15.98 4.31 -5.20
CA ASP A 100 15.19 4.99 -6.23
C ASP A 100 14.84 4.01 -7.35
N VAL A 101 13.62 4.10 -7.88
CA VAL A 101 13.20 3.33 -9.06
C VAL A 101 14.02 3.83 -10.25
N LYS A 102 15.15 3.16 -10.53
CA LYS A 102 15.95 3.40 -11.72
C LYS A 102 15.39 2.51 -12.83
N TYR A 103 14.61 3.11 -13.72
CA TYR A 103 14.26 2.47 -14.98
C TYR A 103 15.53 2.34 -15.83
N PHE A 104 15.90 1.12 -16.20
CA PHE A 104 16.92 0.81 -17.20
C PHE A 104 16.26 0.39 -18.50
#